data_AF-A0A7D9IDW9-F1
#
_entry.id   AF-A0A7D9IDW9-F1
#
_cell.length_a   1.000
_cell.length_b   1.000
_cell.length_c   1.000
_cell.angle_alpha   90.00
_cell.angle_beta   90.00
_cell.angle_gamma   90.00
#
_symmetry.space_group_name_H-M   'P 1'
#
loop_
_entity.id
_entity.type
_entity.pdbx_description
1 polymer ?
#
loop_
_entity_poly.entity_id
_entity_poly.type
_entity_poly.pdbx_seq_one_letter_code
_entity_poly.pdbx_strand_id
1 'polypeptide(L)' 'NNLLAIDIFYEDLNYNIIKQVPAYSLPNLLGEIGGLMGLFLGASILTLLEFFDLVILIILNRLGIYRQV' A
#
# COMPACT_ATOMS: atom_id res chain seq x y z
N ASN A 1 27.19 -33.49 48.40
CA ASN A 1 27.08 -32.02 48.59
C ASN A 1 27.33 -31.39 47.23
N ASN A 2 26.31 -30.82 46.58
CA ASN A 2 26.49 -30.13 45.31
C ASN A 2 25.54 -28.94 45.27
N LEU A 3 26.04 -27.79 45.71
CA LEU A 3 25.32 -26.52 45.65
C LEU A 3 26.00 -25.68 44.58
N LEU A 4 25.24 -25.33 43.54
CA LEU A 4 25.69 -24.51 42.43
C LEU A 4 24.77 -23.31 42.38
N ALA A 5 25.34 -22.12 42.57
CA ALA A 5 24.62 -20.85 42.52
C ALA A 5 25.03 -20.12 41.24
N ILE A 6 24.02 -19.66 40.49
CA ILE A 6 24.18 -18.92 39.24
C ILE A 6 23.45 -17.59 39.43
N ASP A 7 24.19 -16.49 39.40
CA ASP A 7 23.65 -15.14 39.39
C ASP A 7 23.72 -14.58 37.98
N ILE A 8 22.55 -14.25 37.42
CA ILE A 8 22.40 -13.76 36.05
C ILE A 8 22.25 -12.24 36.10
N PHE A 9 23.18 -11.53 35.46
CA PHE A 9 23.16 -10.07 35.34
C PHE A 9 22.95 -9.67 33.88
N TYR A 10 22.32 -8.53 33.65
CA TYR A 10 22.20 -7.92 32.32
C TYR A 10 23.51 -7.17 32.01
N GLU A 11 24.15 -7.46 30.87
CA GLU A 11 25.44 -6.91 30.45
C GLU A 11 25.38 -5.38 30.20
N ASP A 12 24.22 -4.87 29.79
CA ASP A 12 23.91 -3.45 29.68
C ASP A 12 22.40 -3.20 29.89
N LEU A 13 22.02 -2.04 30.44
CA LEU A 13 20.62 -1.54 30.56
C LEU A 13 19.99 -1.20 29.18
N ASN A 14 20.52 -1.77 28.10
CA ASN A 14 20.10 -1.48 26.74
C ASN A 14 19.05 -2.49 26.29
N TYR A 15 17.78 -2.16 26.52
CA TYR A 15 16.65 -2.97 26.08
C TYR A 15 16.58 -2.93 24.55
N ASN A 16 16.89 -4.05 23.89
CA ASN A 16 16.65 -4.21 22.45
C ASN A 16 15.14 -4.25 22.18
N ILE A 17 14.56 -3.10 21.86
CA ILE A 17 13.14 -3.01 21.47
C ILE A 17 13.03 -3.53 20.03
N ILE A 18 12.66 -4.81 19.88
CA ILE A 18 12.36 -5.42 18.58
C ILE A 18 10.99 -4.92 18.10
N LYS A 19 10.96 -3.83 17.33
CA LYS A 19 9.73 -3.33 16.70
C LYS A 19 9.47 -4.07 15.38
N GLN A 20 8.37 -4.80 15.30
CA GLN A 20 7.88 -5.35 14.04
C GLN A 20 7.21 -4.21 13.25
N VAL A 21 7.88 -3.77 12.18
CA VAL A 21 7.33 -2.80 11.24
C VAL A 21 6.78 -3.58 10.05
N PRO A 22 5.57 -3.29 9.55
CA PRO A 22 5.07 -3.96 8.35
C PRO A 22 6.07 -3.79 7.21
N ALA A 23 6.49 -4.90 6.61
CA ALA A 23 7.48 -4.92 5.53
C ALA A 23 7.00 -4.15 4.28
N TYR A 24 5.68 -3.99 4.16
CA TYR A 24 5.08 -3.27 3.05
C TYR A 24 3.82 -2.53 3.50
N SER A 25 3.77 -1.25 3.19
CA SER A 25 2.64 -0.40 3.50
C SER A 25 1.79 -0.18 2.24
N LEU A 26 0.50 0.14 2.41
CA LEU A 26 -0.38 0.45 1.29
C LEU A 26 0.18 1.53 0.34
N PRO A 27 0.78 2.64 0.81
CA PRO A 27 1.38 3.62 -0.10
C PRO A 27 2.61 3.10 -0.84
N ASN A 28 3.40 2.18 -0.26
CA ASN A 28 4.49 1.52 -1.00
C ASN A 28 3.93 0.70 -2.17
N LEU A 29 2.83 -0.02 -1.96
CA LEU A 29 2.12 -0.78 -3.00
C LEU A 29 1.71 0.08 -4.18
N LEU A 30 0.98 1.14 -3.86
CA LEU A 30 0.42 2.03 -4.85
C LEU A 30 1.52 2.81 -5.59
N GLY A 31 2.61 3.15 -4.90
CA GLY A 31 3.78 3.80 -5.49
C GLY A 31 4.50 2.92 -6.51
N GLU A 32 4.73 1.65 -6.20
CA GLU A 32 5.37 0.72 -7.14
C GLU A 32 4.49 0.44 -8.37
N ILE A 33 3.19 0.20 -8.17
CA ILE A 33 2.25 -0.01 -9.29
C ILE A 33 2.16 1.25 -10.16
N GLY A 34 1.95 2.42 -9.55
CA GLY A 34 1.84 3.69 -10.27
C GLY A 34 3.15 4.05 -10.99
N GLY A 35 4.29 3.78 -10.38
CA GLY A 35 5.61 3.99 -10.98
C GLY A 35 5.84 3.11 -12.20
N LEU A 36 5.53 1.81 -12.11
CA LEU A 36 5.65 0.89 -13.25
C LEU A 36 4.65 1.25 -14.36
N MET A 37 3.39 1.53 -14.02
CA MET A 37 2.38 1.93 -15.01
C MET A 37 2.75 3.25 -15.70
N GLY A 38 3.23 4.24 -14.94
CA GLY A 38 3.70 5.51 -15.49
C GLY A 38 4.93 5.37 -16.38
N LEU A 39 5.88 4.49 -16.01
CA LEU A 39 7.08 4.24 -16.80
C LEU A 39 6.79 3.46 -18.10
N PHE A 40 5.98 2.41 -18.03
CA PHE A 40 5.75 1.51 -19.16
C PHE A 40 4.65 1.98 -20.12
N LEU A 41 3.58 2.59 -19.60
CA LEU A 41 2.41 2.97 -20.40
C LEU A 41 2.32 4.49 -20.61
N GLY A 42 3.12 5.29 -19.89
CA GLY A 42 2.91 6.73 -19.81
C GLY A 42 1.58 7.12 -19.15
N ALA A 43 0.91 6.16 -18.48
CA ALA A 43 -0.40 6.34 -17.88
C ALA A 43 -0.26 7.01 -16.52
N SER A 44 -1.20 7.90 -16.20
CA SER A 44 -1.23 8.63 -14.94
C SER A 44 -2.57 8.49 -14.23
N ILE A 45 -2.69 9.10 -13.05
CA ILE A 45 -3.98 9.17 -12.35
C ILE A 45 -5.06 9.85 -13.20
N LEU A 46 -4.70 10.82 -14.06
CA LEU A 46 -5.63 11.45 -15.00
C LEU A 46 -6.20 10.43 -15.98
N THR A 47 -5.35 9.55 -16.53
CA THR A 47 -5.78 8.48 -17.46
C THR A 47 -6.77 7.53 -16.80
N LEU A 48 -6.61 7.27 -15.50
CA LEU A 48 -7.55 6.49 -14.70
C LEU A 48 -8.90 7.20 -14.54
N LEU A 49 -8.89 8.51 -14.25
CA LEU A 49 -10.11 9.32 -14.16
C LEU A 49 -10.86 9.38 -15.49
N GLU A 50 -10.15 9.61 -16.60
CA GLU A 50 -10.72 9.61 -17.95
C GLU A 50 -11.39 8.27 -18.27
N PHE A 51 -10.78 7.16 -17.87
CA PHE A 51 -11.37 5.84 -18.03
C PHE A 51 -12.68 5.70 -17.22
N PHE A 52 -12.73 6.18 -15.99
CA PHE A 52 -13.96 6.17 -15.19
C PHE A 52 -15.05 7.06 -15.80
N ASP A 53 -14.71 8.26 -16.25
CA ASP A 53 -15.66 9.17 -16.92
C ASP A 53 -16.25 8.51 -18.17
N LEU A 54 -15.42 7.83 -18.97
CA LEU A 54 -15.85 7.10 -20.15
C LEU A 54 -16.77 5.91 -19.78
N VAL A 55 -16.44 5.15 -18.74
CA VAL A 55 -17.28 4.05 -18.25
C VAL A 55 -18.64 4.57 -17.78
N ILE A 56 -18.66 5.67 -17.01
CA ILE A 56 -19.90 6.31 -16.55
C ILE A 56 -20.73 6.79 -17.74
N LEU A 57 -20.10 7.46 -18.71
CA LEU A 57 -20.76 7.92 -19.93
C LEU A 57 -21.41 6.77 -20.69
N ILE A 58 -20.70 5.65 -20.86
CA ILE A 58 -21.22 4.45 -21.53
C ILE A 58 -22.40 3.87 -20.76
N ILE A 59 -22.30 3.76 -19.43
CA ILE A 59 -23.38 3.24 -18.58
C ILE A 59 -24.62 4.14 -18.67
N LEU A 60 -24.46 5.46 -18.57
CA LEU A 60 -25.56 6.42 -18.66
C LEU A 60 -26.24 6.41 -20.04
N ASN A 61 -25.45 6.29 -21.10
CA ASN A 61 -25.97 6.15 -22.47
C ASN A 61 -26.76 4.84 -22.62
N ARG A 62 -26.23 3.72 -22.10
CA ARG A 62 -26.90 2.41 -22.12
C ARG A 62 -28.21 2.39 -21.30
N LEU A 63 -28.29 3.19 -20.24
CA LEU A 63 -29.51 3.37 -19.44
C LEU A 63 -30.53 4.35 -20.06
N GLY A 64 -30.21 4.93 -21.23
CA GLY A 64 -31.12 5.82 -21.95
C GLY A 64 -31.26 7.23 -21.35
N ILE A 65 -30.49 7.54 -20.32
CA ILE A 65 -30.54 8.83 -19.59
C ILE A 65 -29.88 9.95 -20.41
N TYR A 66 -28.95 9.61 -21.30
CA TYR A 66 -28.23 10.59 -22.12
C TYR A 66 -29.09 11.33 -23.16
N ARG A 67 -30.33 10.89 -23.42
CA ARG A 67 -31.22 11.50 -24.43
C ARG A 67 -32.02 12.71 -23.92
N GLN A 68 -31.75 13.24 -22.72
CA GLN A 68 -32.44 14.43 -22.18
C GLN A 68 -31.51 15.55 -21.66
N VAL A 69 -30.26 15.61 -22.13
CA VAL A 69 -29.37 16.79 -21.95
C VAL A 69 -28.90 17.28 -23.30
#